data_AF-A0A7K1CW61-F1
#
_entry.id   AF-A0A7K1CW61-F1
#
_cell.length_a   1.000
_cell.length_b   1.000
_cell.length_c   1.000
_cell.angle_alpha   90.00
_cell.angle_beta   90.00
_cell.angle_gamma   90.00
#
_symmetry.space_group_name_H-M   'P 1'
#
loop_
_entity.id
_entity.type
_entity.pdbx_description
1 polymer ?
#
loop_
_entity_poly.entity_id
_entity_poly.type
_entity_poly.pdbx_seq_one_letter_code
_entity_poly.pdbx_strand_id
1 'polypeptide(L)'
;MSEEFKSLRDELLAAQGQRLELAKYKLVAVAVLGSVAIGAGGAADSTSVPYLIGLIPFVCLYLDIISETKKVQYMAIGSFLSKQEDQSLLAKYERFCAQNREVFYQNYAYKYSTLLISISILLLGLSRLIWQQSPDGLLLVVEITSGLLGVIAALMLDRSTKNRLKRLST
;
A
#
# COMPACT_ATOMS: atom_id res chain seq x y z
N MET A 1 -4.38 -29.28 -23.42
CA MET A 1 -3.63 -28.04 -23.10
C MET A 1 -4.53 -26.81 -22.91
N SER A 2 -5.87 -26.92 -22.95
CA SER A 2 -6.78 -25.76 -22.82
C SER A 2 -7.36 -25.54 -21.42
N GLU A 3 -7.53 -26.58 -20.59
CA GLU A 3 -8.16 -26.42 -19.26
C GLU A 3 -7.22 -25.84 -18.21
N GLU A 4 -6.01 -26.38 -18.06
CA GLU A 4 -5.02 -25.88 -17.08
C GLU A 4 -4.69 -24.40 -17.34
N PHE A 5 -4.59 -24.03 -18.61
CA PHE A 5 -4.38 -22.66 -19.05
C PHE A 5 -5.54 -21.73 -18.67
N LYS A 6 -6.78 -22.19 -18.91
CA LYS A 6 -7.97 -21.43 -18.54
C LYS A 6 -8.06 -21.24 -17.03
N SER A 7 -7.75 -22.28 -16.26
CA SER A 7 -7.67 -22.22 -14.79
C SER A 7 -6.65 -21.19 -14.31
N LEU A 8 -5.45 -21.15 -14.88
CA LEU A 8 -4.42 -20.18 -14.50
C LEU A 8 -4.80 -18.73 -14.85
N ARG A 9 -5.45 -18.53 -16.00
CA ARG A 9 -5.98 -17.22 -16.39
C ARG A 9 -7.07 -16.75 -15.42
N ASP A 10 -7.99 -17.64 -15.07
CA ASP A 10 -9.08 -17.32 -14.14
C ASP A 10 -8.52 -17.02 -12.75
N GLU A 11 -7.49 -17.75 -12.30
CA GLU A 11 -6.77 -17.46 -11.07
C GLU A 11 -6.09 -16.09 -11.12
N LEU A 12 -5.45 -15.73 -12.23
CA LEU A 12 -4.81 -14.43 -12.43
C LEU A 12 -5.82 -13.27 -12.47
N LEU A 13 -6.99 -13.47 -13.06
CA LEU A 13 -8.08 -12.48 -13.07
C LEU A 13 -8.71 -12.32 -11.67
N ALA A 14 -8.97 -13.42 -10.97
CA ALA A 14 -9.46 -13.40 -9.59
C ALA A 14 -8.47 -12.67 -8.67
N ALA A 15 -7.19 -12.96 -8.83
CA ALA A 15 -6.07 -12.30 -8.19
C ALA A 15 -6.02 -10.78 -8.42
N GLN A 16 -6.25 -10.32 -9.66
CA GLN A 16 -6.34 -8.89 -9.98
C GLN A 16 -7.57 -8.25 -9.33
N GLY A 17 -8.70 -8.95 -9.31
CA GLY A 17 -9.91 -8.52 -8.58
C GLY A 17 -9.62 -8.27 -7.10
N GLN A 18 -8.97 -9.22 -6.42
CA GLN A 18 -8.60 -9.09 -5.01
C GLN A 18 -7.73 -7.85 -4.73
N ARG A 19 -6.86 -7.43 -5.66
CA ARG A 19 -6.04 -6.22 -5.50
C ARG A 19 -6.86 -4.95 -5.58
N LEU A 20 -7.85 -4.91 -6.45
CA LEU A 20 -8.74 -3.77 -6.53
C LEU A 20 -9.59 -3.66 -5.26
N GLU A 21 -10.05 -4.79 -4.73
CA GLU A 21 -10.78 -4.84 -3.46
C GLU A 21 -9.93 -4.38 -2.29
N LEU A 22 -8.68 -4.84 -2.18
CA LEU A 22 -7.72 -4.37 -1.18
C LEU A 22 -7.52 -2.85 -1.23
N ALA A 23 -7.53 -2.25 -2.43
CA ALA A 23 -7.39 -0.80 -2.59
C ALA A 23 -8.61 -0.07 -1.99
N LYS A 24 -9.80 -0.59 -2.29
CA LYS A 24 -11.06 -0.07 -1.78
C LYS A 24 -11.11 -0.19 -0.25
N TYR A 25 -10.72 -1.35 0.30
CA TYR A 25 -10.67 -1.55 1.74
C TYR A 25 -9.71 -0.60 2.43
N LYS A 26 -8.57 -0.27 1.81
CA LYS A 26 -7.66 0.74 2.33
C LYS A 26 -8.31 2.11 2.45
N LEU A 27 -9.00 2.56 1.40
CA LEU A 27 -9.70 3.85 1.42
C LEU A 27 -10.82 3.87 2.45
N VAL A 28 -11.61 2.81 2.54
CA VAL A 28 -12.69 2.68 3.53
C VAL A 28 -12.12 2.68 4.95
N ALA A 29 -11.05 1.92 5.22
CA ALA A 29 -10.41 1.87 6.53
C ALA A 29 -9.86 3.25 6.95
N VAL A 30 -9.19 3.96 6.04
CA VAL A 30 -8.68 5.32 6.31
C VAL A 30 -9.83 6.30 6.54
N ALA A 31 -10.90 6.22 5.76
CA ALA A 31 -12.06 7.09 5.92
C ALA A 31 -12.78 6.86 7.25
N VAL A 32 -12.94 5.59 7.67
CA VAL A 32 -13.56 5.22 8.95
C VAL A 32 -12.67 5.67 10.11
N LEU A 33 -11.37 5.39 10.08
CA LEU A 33 -10.46 5.82 11.14
C LEU A 33 -10.37 7.35 11.21
N GLY A 34 -10.32 8.01 10.06
CA GLY A 34 -10.33 9.47 9.98
C GLY A 34 -11.63 10.08 10.50
N SER A 35 -12.79 9.52 10.17
CA SER A 35 -14.08 10.03 10.63
C SER A 35 -14.27 9.82 12.13
N VAL A 36 -13.84 8.67 12.68
CA VAL A 36 -13.87 8.42 14.12
C VAL A 36 -12.91 9.35 14.86
N ALA A 37 -11.69 9.51 14.35
CA ALA A 37 -10.71 10.41 14.95
C ALA A 37 -11.17 11.87 15.00
N ILE A 38 -11.79 12.37 13.91
CA ILE A 38 -12.27 13.75 13.84
C ILE A 38 -13.58 13.90 14.62
N GLY A 39 -14.55 13.01 14.40
CA GLY A 39 -15.88 13.11 14.97
C GLY A 39 -15.91 12.98 16.49
N ALA A 40 -15.02 12.16 17.06
CA ALA A 40 -14.97 11.99 18.51
C ALA A 40 -14.15 13.09 19.23
N GLY A 41 -13.45 13.97 18.49
CA GLY A 41 -12.76 15.14 19.02
C GLY A 41 -13.69 16.28 19.47
N GLY A 42 -14.99 16.22 19.13
CA GLY A 42 -16.01 17.18 19.57
C GLY A 42 -16.66 16.84 20.92
N ALA A 43 -16.41 15.67 21.50
CA ALA A 43 -16.93 15.28 22.80
C ALA A 43 -15.99 15.79 23.92
N ALA A 44 -16.54 16.52 24.89
CA ALA A 44 -15.79 17.28 25.90
C ALA A 44 -14.83 16.47 26.82
N ASP A 45 -14.84 15.14 26.77
CA ASP A 45 -14.06 14.24 27.65
C ASP A 45 -13.16 13.23 26.90
N SER A 46 -12.90 13.42 25.61
CA SER A 46 -12.26 12.39 24.77
C SER A 46 -10.72 12.43 24.74
N THR A 47 -10.08 12.27 25.90
CA THR A 47 -8.61 12.13 26.02
C THR A 47 -8.01 10.96 25.22
N SER A 48 -8.82 9.96 24.83
CA SER A 48 -8.38 8.74 24.13
C SER A 48 -8.50 8.77 22.59
N VAL A 49 -9.28 9.69 22.04
CA VAL A 49 -9.54 9.81 20.59
C VAL A 49 -8.33 10.25 19.76
N PRO A 50 -7.45 11.16 20.22
CA PRO A 50 -6.44 11.71 19.33
C PRO A 50 -5.28 10.73 19.06
N TYR A 51 -5.16 9.64 19.82
CA TYR A 51 -4.23 8.53 19.53
C TYR A 51 -4.62 7.70 18.29
N LEU A 52 -5.89 7.74 17.88
CA LEU A 52 -6.38 6.95 16.75
C LEU A 52 -5.77 7.41 15.42
N ILE A 53 -5.44 8.71 15.30
CA ILE A 53 -4.79 9.29 14.12
C ILE A 53 -3.42 8.65 13.90
N GLY A 54 -2.67 8.42 14.98
CA GLY A 54 -1.36 7.77 14.93
C GLY A 54 -1.42 6.30 14.49
N LEU A 55 -2.59 5.65 14.54
CA LEU A 55 -2.76 4.27 14.09
C LEU A 55 -2.93 4.16 12.56
N ILE A 56 -3.41 5.22 11.91
CA ILE A 56 -3.72 5.24 10.47
C ILE A 56 -2.53 4.83 9.59
N PRO A 57 -1.29 5.33 9.81
CA PRO A 57 -0.13 4.93 9.01
C PRO A 57 0.17 3.42 9.12
N PHE A 58 -0.03 2.83 10.31
CA PHE A 58 0.21 1.40 10.53
C PHE A 58 -0.81 0.53 9.81
N VAL A 59 -2.09 0.93 9.81
CA VAL A 59 -3.13 0.24 9.04
C VAL A 59 -2.85 0.33 7.54
N CYS A 60 -2.43 1.50 7.06
CA CYS A 60 -2.02 1.69 5.66
C CYS A 60 -0.83 0.79 5.29
N LEU A 61 0.19 0.74 6.16
CA LEU A 61 1.37 -0.08 5.97
C LEU A 61 1.03 -1.57 5.94
N TYR A 62 0.16 -2.03 6.84
CA TYR A 62 -0.30 -3.43 6.87
C TYR A 62 -0.96 -3.84 5.55
N LEU A 63 -1.87 -3.01 5.03
CA LEU A 63 -2.54 -3.26 3.76
C LEU A 63 -1.56 -3.21 2.57
N ASP A 64 -0.54 -2.35 2.61
CA ASP A 64 0.52 -2.32 1.61
C ASP A 64 1.37 -3.59 1.61
N ILE A 65 1.74 -4.10 2.78
CA ILE A 65 2.50 -5.35 2.92
C ILE A 65 1.71 -6.53 2.32
N ILE A 66 0.41 -6.63 2.60
CA ILE A 66 -0.45 -7.66 2.01
C ILE A 66 -0.50 -7.52 0.50
N SER A 67 -0.70 -6.29 0.00
CA SER A 67 -0.81 -5.99 -1.43
C SER A 67 0.48 -6.31 -2.18
N GLU A 68 1.63 -6.07 -1.57
CA GLU A 68 2.96 -6.40 -2.11
C GLU A 68 3.25 -7.90 -2.07
N THR A 69 2.80 -8.63 -1.05
CA THR A 69 2.94 -10.09 -1.02
C THR A 69 2.20 -10.74 -2.20
N LYS A 70 0.95 -10.31 -2.43
CA LYS A 70 0.15 -10.75 -3.57
C LYS A 70 0.78 -10.36 -4.91
N LYS A 71 1.36 -9.17 -5.00
CA LYS A 71 2.10 -8.70 -6.18
C LYS A 71 3.20 -9.67 -6.60
N VAL A 72 4.02 -10.09 -5.65
CA VAL A 72 5.16 -10.99 -5.91
C VAL A 72 4.67 -12.36 -6.37
N GLN A 73 3.58 -12.87 -5.78
CA GLN A 73 2.97 -14.14 -6.21
C GLN A 73 2.54 -14.09 -7.68
N TYR A 74 1.88 -13.02 -8.11
CA TYR A 74 1.42 -12.89 -9.52
C TYR A 74 2.58 -12.79 -10.50
N MET A 75 3.66 -12.13 -10.10
CA MET A 75 4.88 -12.08 -10.91
C MET A 75 5.52 -13.44 -11.06
N ALA A 76 5.55 -14.23 -9.98
CA ALA A 76 6.13 -15.57 -10.02
C ALA A 76 5.32 -16.48 -10.95
N ILE A 77 3.99 -16.41 -10.89
CA ILE A 77 3.09 -17.16 -11.79
C ILE A 77 3.28 -16.73 -13.25
N GLY A 78 3.26 -15.43 -13.55
CA GLY A 78 3.49 -14.95 -14.92
C GLY A 78 4.89 -15.31 -15.43
N SER A 79 5.91 -15.18 -14.58
CA SER A 79 7.27 -15.61 -14.97
C SER A 79 7.37 -17.11 -15.21
N PHE A 80 6.63 -17.95 -14.48
CA PHE A 80 6.58 -19.38 -14.71
C PHE A 80 5.91 -19.72 -16.04
N LEU A 81 4.75 -19.13 -16.32
CA LEU A 81 4.02 -19.29 -17.58
C LEU A 81 4.88 -18.90 -18.80
N SER A 82 5.60 -17.78 -18.69
CA SER A 82 6.46 -17.27 -19.77
C SER A 82 7.56 -18.24 -20.21
N LYS A 83 7.98 -19.17 -19.34
CA LYS A 83 9.04 -20.16 -19.61
C LYS A 83 8.52 -21.44 -20.24
N GLN A 84 7.21 -21.70 -20.20
CA GLN A 84 6.63 -22.95 -20.70
C GLN A 84 6.17 -22.87 -22.17
N GLU A 85 5.83 -21.68 -22.70
CA GLU A 85 5.31 -21.51 -24.07
C GLU A 85 6.21 -20.62 -24.94
N ASP A 86 7.26 -21.16 -25.55
CA ASP A 86 8.25 -20.32 -26.26
C ASP A 86 7.75 -19.70 -27.59
N GLN A 87 6.55 -20.04 -28.06
CA GLN A 87 6.00 -19.57 -29.36
C GLN A 87 4.57 -19.00 -29.33
N SER A 88 3.88 -18.98 -28.19
CA SER A 88 2.52 -18.47 -28.14
C SER A 88 2.49 -16.93 -28.29
N LEU A 89 1.41 -16.38 -28.86
CA LEU A 89 1.15 -14.93 -28.87
C LEU A 89 1.17 -14.35 -27.45
N LEU A 90 0.84 -15.18 -26.46
CA LEU A 90 0.88 -14.84 -25.04
C LEU A 90 2.31 -14.60 -24.56
N ALA A 91 3.26 -15.47 -24.90
CA ALA A 91 4.66 -15.27 -24.55
C ALA A 91 5.25 -13.99 -25.19
N LYS A 92 4.81 -13.65 -26.41
CA LYS A 92 5.15 -12.35 -27.03
C LYS A 92 4.54 -11.18 -26.27
N TYR A 93 3.28 -11.30 -25.84
CA TYR A 93 2.61 -10.30 -25.00
C TYR A 93 3.28 -10.15 -23.64
N GLU A 94 3.64 -11.25 -22.97
CA GLU A 94 4.36 -11.23 -21.69
C GLU A 94 5.75 -10.62 -21.84
N ARG A 95 6.50 -10.93 -22.91
CA ARG A 95 7.77 -10.26 -23.21
C ARG A 95 7.58 -8.75 -23.40
N PHE A 96 6.53 -8.34 -24.11
CA PHE A 96 6.19 -6.93 -24.28
C PHE A 96 5.85 -6.27 -22.93
N CYS A 97 5.04 -6.90 -22.09
CA CYS A 97 4.71 -6.40 -20.75
C CYS A 97 5.94 -6.40 -19.82
N ALA A 98 6.85 -7.36 -19.96
CA ALA A 98 8.10 -7.44 -19.20
C ALA A 98 9.09 -6.35 -19.61
N GLN A 99 9.12 -5.97 -20.89
CA GLN A 99 9.92 -4.84 -21.38
C GLN A 99 9.33 -3.50 -20.93
N ASN A 100 8.01 -3.37 -20.94
CA ASN A 100 7.30 -2.15 -20.49
C ASN A 100 6.94 -2.19 -19.00
N ARG A 101 7.59 -3.08 -18.25
CA ARG A 101 7.24 -3.42 -16.87
C ARG A 101 7.24 -2.17 -15.99
N GLU A 102 8.21 -1.28 -16.13
CA GLU A 102 8.28 -0.07 -15.30
C GLU A 102 7.06 0.84 -15.45
N VAL A 103 6.48 0.94 -16.66
CA VAL A 103 5.30 1.75 -16.96
C VAL A 103 4.05 1.14 -16.31
N PHE A 104 3.90 -0.20 -16.39
CA PHE A 104 2.76 -0.90 -15.79
C PHE A 104 2.89 -1.09 -14.26
N TYR A 105 4.12 -1.11 -13.73
CA TYR A 105 4.40 -1.35 -12.30
C TYR A 105 4.40 -0.12 -11.42
N GLN A 106 4.39 1.07 -12.03
CA GLN A 106 4.15 2.30 -11.32
C GLN A 106 2.69 2.35 -10.86
N ASN A 107 2.35 1.52 -9.87
CA ASN A 107 1.16 1.66 -9.03
C ASN A 107 1.36 2.88 -8.12
N TYR A 108 1.40 4.05 -8.76
CA TYR A 108 1.53 5.35 -8.12
C TYR A 108 0.44 5.54 -7.08
N ALA A 109 -0.79 5.09 -7.36
CA ALA A 109 -1.92 5.19 -6.44
C ALA A 109 -1.61 4.53 -5.08
N TYR A 110 -1.09 3.30 -5.09
CA TYR A 110 -0.76 2.60 -3.84
C TYR A 110 0.43 3.23 -3.13
N LYS A 111 1.52 3.48 -3.87
CA LYS A 111 2.75 4.01 -3.30
C LYS A 111 2.58 5.40 -2.69
N TYR A 112 1.88 6.29 -3.39
CA TYR A 112 1.65 7.64 -2.91
C TYR A 112 0.57 7.70 -1.83
N SER A 113 -0.38 6.77 -1.77
CA SER A 113 -1.42 6.82 -0.72
C SER A 113 -0.85 6.77 0.70
N THR A 114 0.01 5.81 1.03
CA THR A 114 0.61 5.71 2.38
C THR A 114 1.59 6.85 2.65
N LEU A 115 2.36 7.24 1.63
CA LEU A 115 3.31 8.34 1.75
C LEU A 115 2.58 9.66 1.99
N LEU A 116 1.52 9.94 1.23
CA LEU A 116 0.68 11.12 1.38
C LEU A 116 0.03 11.13 2.76
N ILE A 117 -0.60 10.03 3.18
CA ILE A 117 -1.24 9.94 4.51
C ILE A 117 -0.22 10.15 5.64
N SER A 118 0.95 9.51 5.56
CA SER A 118 1.99 9.64 6.59
C SER A 118 2.57 11.05 6.65
N ILE A 119 2.78 11.69 5.49
CA ILE A 119 3.20 13.10 5.41
C ILE A 119 2.11 14.02 5.95
N SER A 120 0.84 13.79 5.61
CA SER A 120 -0.27 14.59 6.12
C SER A 120 -0.33 14.53 7.64
N ILE A 121 -0.18 13.35 8.25
CA ILE A 121 -0.18 13.19 9.71
C ILE A 121 1.04 13.91 10.33
N LEU A 122 2.21 13.81 9.71
CA LEU A 122 3.41 14.52 10.17
C LEU A 122 3.23 16.04 10.10
N LEU A 123 2.64 16.56 9.02
CA LEU A 123 2.34 17.98 8.86
C LEU A 123 1.29 18.47 9.87
N LEU A 124 0.30 17.64 10.20
CA LEU A 124 -0.68 17.94 11.25
C LEU A 124 -0.03 18.03 12.64
N GLY A 125 0.88 17.11 12.97
CA GLY A 125 1.64 17.18 14.23
C GLY A 125 2.53 18.44 14.30
N LEU A 126 3.18 18.79 13.19
CA LEU A 126 4.00 20.01 13.10
C LEU A 126 3.16 21.30 13.16
N SER A 127 1.99 21.33 12.54
CA SER A 127 1.14 22.52 12.57
C SER A 127 0.61 22.81 13.99
N ARG A 128 0.30 21.76 14.76
CA ARG A 128 -0.07 21.89 16.17
C ARG A 128 1.06 22.42 17.05
N LEU A 129 2.31 22.03 16.77
CA LEU A 129 3.49 22.57 17.45
C LEU A 129 3.58 24.10 17.28
N ILE A 130 3.20 24.62 16.11
CA ILE A 130 3.36 26.03 15.75
C ILE A 130 2.16 26.87 16.24
N TRP A 131 0.94 26.35 16.14
CA TRP A 131 -0.28 27.13 16.39
C TRP A 131 -0.90 26.94 17.78
N GLN A 132 -0.58 25.87 18.51
CA GLN A 132 -1.22 25.59 19.79
C GLN A 132 -0.34 26.04 20.95
N GLN A 133 -0.89 26.88 21.83
CA GLN A 133 -0.16 27.51 22.93
C GLN A 133 0.12 26.55 24.11
N SER A 134 -0.55 25.40 24.15
CA SER A 134 -0.37 24.34 25.16
C SER A 134 -0.72 22.97 24.58
N PRO A 135 0.13 22.39 23.71
CA PRO A 135 -0.14 21.09 23.13
C PRO A 135 0.11 19.97 24.15
N ASP A 136 -0.75 18.96 24.15
CA ASP A 136 -0.50 17.71 24.87
C ASP A 136 0.75 17.03 24.28
N GLY A 137 1.87 17.09 25.02
CA GLY A 137 3.17 16.63 24.52
C GLY A 137 3.17 15.16 24.06
N LEU A 138 2.41 14.29 24.74
CA LEU A 138 2.29 12.88 24.37
C LEU A 138 1.62 12.68 23.00
N LEU A 139 0.57 13.45 22.72
CA LEU A 139 -0.14 13.38 21.44
C LEU A 139 0.78 13.80 20.29
N LEU A 140 1.50 14.89 20.49
CA LEU A 140 2.44 15.42 19.51
C LEU A 140 3.57 14.43 19.21
N VAL A 141 4.10 13.78 20.26
CA VAL A 141 5.09 12.71 20.10
C VAL A 141 4.50 11.55 19.29
N VAL A 142 3.28 11.11 19.58
CA VAL A 142 2.62 10.00 18.86
C VAL A 142 2.41 10.37 17.39
N GLU A 143 1.91 11.56 17.07
CA GLU A 143 1.65 11.99 15.69
C GLU A 143 2.94 12.10 14.87
N ILE A 144 3.98 12.74 15.42
CA ILE A 144 5.26 12.91 14.71
C ILE A 144 5.96 11.56 14.54
N THR A 145 6.02 10.74 15.60
CA THR A 145 6.71 9.44 15.53
C THR A 145 5.98 8.46 14.61
N SER A 146 4.64 8.40 14.66
CA SER A 146 3.84 7.54 13.77
C SER A 146 3.93 7.97 12.31
N GLY A 147 3.86 9.28 12.03
CA GLY A 147 4.04 9.82 10.68
C GLY A 147 5.44 9.53 10.13
N LEU A 148 6.49 9.75 10.92
CA LEU A 148 7.87 9.47 10.53
C LEU A 148 8.10 7.97 10.29
N LEU A 149 7.63 7.11 11.20
CA LEU A 149 7.70 5.66 11.05
C LEU A 149 6.96 5.18 9.79
N GLY A 150 5.79 5.74 9.51
CA GLY A 150 5.02 5.45 8.29
C GLY A 150 5.82 5.77 7.02
N VAL A 151 6.48 6.92 6.96
CA VAL A 151 7.34 7.31 5.82
C VAL A 151 8.53 6.37 5.68
N ILE A 152 9.26 6.10 6.77
CA ILE A 152 10.43 5.21 6.76
C ILE A 152 10.01 3.82 6.29
N ALA A 153 8.94 3.27 6.86
CA ALA A 153 8.44 1.95 6.51
C ALA A 153 8.00 1.86 5.04
N ALA A 154 7.30 2.88 4.52
CA ALA A 154 6.92 2.94 3.11
C ALA A 154 8.14 2.95 2.17
N LEU A 155 9.20 3.68 2.53
CA LEU A 155 10.45 3.70 1.77
C LEU A 155 11.22 2.37 1.84
N MET A 156 11.27 1.74 3.01
CA MET A 156 11.87 0.41 3.19
C MET A 156 11.12 -0.65 2.38
N LEU A 157 9.80 -0.60 2.37
CA LEU A 157 8.94 -1.49 1.60
C LEU A 157 9.17 -1.31 0.09
N ASP A 158 9.25 -0.07 -0.41
CA ASP A 158 9.60 0.20 -1.81
C ASP A 158 10.97 -0.39 -2.20
N ARG A 159 11.98 -0.21 -1.34
CA ARG A 159 13.32 -0.78 -1.57
C ARG A 159 13.29 -2.31 -1.57
N SER A 160 12.61 -2.92 -0.60
CA SER A 160 12.48 -4.38 -0.49
C SER A 160 11.80 -4.98 -1.71
N THR A 161 10.67 -4.39 -2.15
CA THR A 161 9.95 -4.81 -3.35
C THR A 161 10.81 -4.70 -4.60
N LYS A 162 11.51 -3.58 -4.81
CA LYS A 162 12.40 -3.41 -5.97
C LYS A 162 13.50 -4.48 -6.02
N ASN A 163 14.07 -4.81 -4.86
CA ASN A 163 15.10 -5.84 -4.79
C ASN A 163 14.56 -7.25 -5.10
N ARG A 164 13.37 -7.59 -4.58
CA ARG A 164 12.70 -8.86 -4.89
C ARG A 164 12.30 -8.94 -6.36
N LEU A 165 11.84 -7.83 -6.93
CA LEU A 165 11.47 -7.73 -8.34
C LEU A 165 12.65 -8.05 -9.26
N LYS A 166 13.80 -7.43 -9.00
CA LYS A 166 15.03 -7.65 -9.78
C LYS A 166 15.45 -9.11 -9.80
N ARG A 167 15.30 -9.83 -8.69
CA ARG A 167 15.62 -11.26 -8.60
C ARG A 167 14.68 -12.14 -9.43
N LEU A 168 13.43 -11.73 -9.64
CA LEU A 168 12.46 -12.47 -10.44
C LEU A 168 12.54 -12.16 -11.93
N SER A 169 13.19 -11.04 -12.31
CA SER A 169 13.38 -10.66 -13.71
C SER A 169 14.73 -11.10 -14.29
N THR A 170 15.60 -11.71 -13.48
CA THR A 170 16.87 -12.28 -13.92
C THR A 170 16.69 -13.78 -14.11
#